data_AF-A0A8B6F7A5-F1
#
_entry.id   AF-A0A8B6F7A5-F1
#
_cell.length_a   1.000
_cell.length_b   1.000
_cell.length_c   1.000
_cell.angle_alpha   90.00
_cell.angle_beta   90.00
_cell.angle_gamma   90.00
#
_symmetry.space_group_name_H-M   'P 1'
#
loop_
_entity.id
_entity.type
_entity.pdbx_description
1 polymer ?
#
loop_
_entity_poly.entity_id
_entity_poly.type
_entity_poly.pdbx_seq_one_letter_code
_entity_poly.pdbx_strand_id
1 'polypeptide(L)'
;MVSAKAPKHVHYSSSGNLNYRVAASVAQKNTGHRYLVNVNKKLGLSPGYHTQRLARLRDYQRSKQRALATTRAFKRKRLEKKAKMHKKLASAEVREGVSYQTGCSLDAAISDDIQSIPAPVITPEYLPLEPKTLNDSCMTYFDVETTGLCRDSHIIQLSAVNSQNTKFNRYIKPARPILPQASEVTGLKFQNGKMYHHDREVQSIGIPNAFKHFYSLSEMDS
;
A
#
# COMPACT_ATOMS: atom_id res chain seq x y z
N MET A 1 -13.72 5.41 -13.10
CA MET A 1 -14.89 4.82 -12.41
C MET A 1 -14.55 3.47 -11.81
N VAL A 2 -14.15 2.46 -12.61
CA VAL A 2 -13.61 1.20 -12.06
C VAL A 2 -12.40 1.50 -11.18
N SER A 3 -11.43 2.31 -11.64
CA SER A 3 -10.27 2.74 -10.82
C SER A 3 -10.59 3.40 -9.46
N ALA A 4 -11.77 4.01 -9.30
CA ALA A 4 -12.14 4.66 -8.03
C ALA A 4 -12.65 3.65 -6.99
N LYS A 5 -13.27 2.56 -7.46
CA LYS A 5 -13.77 1.48 -6.61
C LYS A 5 -12.87 0.25 -6.61
N ALA A 6 -12.05 0.07 -7.65
CA ALA A 6 -11.09 -1.01 -7.94
C ALA A 6 -9.85 -0.39 -8.64
N PRO A 7 -8.91 0.17 -7.87
CA PRO A 7 -7.73 0.87 -8.39
C PRO A 7 -6.89 -0.01 -9.30
N LYS A 8 -6.55 0.50 -10.49
CA LYS A 8 -5.75 -0.23 -11.48
C LYS A 8 -4.29 -0.49 -11.06
N HIS A 9 -3.80 0.21 -10.04
CA HIS A 9 -2.42 0.11 -9.57
C HIS A 9 -2.23 -0.90 -8.43
N VAL A 10 -3.32 -1.50 -7.93
CA VAL A 10 -3.26 -2.50 -6.86
C VAL A 10 -4.05 -3.72 -7.31
N HIS A 11 -3.34 -4.80 -7.60
CA HIS A 11 -3.94 -6.10 -7.88
C HIS A 11 -4.38 -6.74 -6.55
N TYR A 12 -5.54 -6.32 -6.05
CA TYR A 12 -6.25 -7.11 -5.04
C TYR A 12 -6.76 -8.35 -5.78
N SER A 13 -6.11 -9.48 -5.56
CA SER A 13 -6.30 -10.76 -6.26
C SER A 13 -7.77 -11.09 -6.58
N SER A 14 -7.95 -11.99 -7.56
CA SER A 14 -9.19 -12.56 -8.15
C SER A 14 -10.24 -13.15 -7.18
N SER A 15 -10.25 -12.71 -5.93
CA SER A 15 -11.28 -12.90 -4.92
C SER A 15 -12.66 -12.39 -5.37
N GLY A 16 -13.72 -12.98 -4.80
CA GLY A 16 -15.11 -12.54 -5.01
C GLY A 16 -15.37 -11.05 -4.70
N ASN A 17 -14.48 -10.42 -3.91
CA ASN A 17 -14.53 -8.99 -3.62
C ASN A 17 -14.25 -8.12 -4.86
N LEU A 18 -13.40 -8.57 -5.80
CA LEU A 18 -13.17 -7.86 -7.06
C LEU A 18 -14.45 -7.83 -7.91
N ASN A 19 -15.14 -8.96 -8.04
CA ASN A 19 -16.39 -9.07 -8.80
C ASN A 19 -17.46 -8.11 -8.25
N TYR A 20 -17.60 -8.04 -6.93
CA TYR A 20 -18.53 -7.11 -6.28
C TYR A 20 -18.19 -5.65 -6.62
N ARG A 21 -16.92 -5.24 -6.51
CA ARG A 21 -16.48 -3.85 -6.78
C ARG A 21 -16.64 -3.48 -8.25
N VAL A 22 -16.37 -4.41 -9.15
CA VAL A 22 -16.57 -4.23 -10.61
C VAL A 22 -18.07 -4.11 -10.91
N ALA A 23 -18.89 -5.05 -10.43
CA ALA A 23 -20.34 -5.01 -10.61
C ALA A 23 -20.96 -3.72 -10.05
N ALA A 24 -20.56 -3.31 -8.83
CA ALA A 24 -20.97 -2.06 -8.22
C ALA A 24 -20.53 -0.83 -9.03
N SER A 25 -19.37 -0.87 -9.68
CA SER A 25 -18.89 0.19 -10.57
C SER A 25 -19.73 0.29 -11.84
N VAL A 26 -20.04 -0.85 -12.46
CA VAL A 26 -20.87 -0.92 -13.67
C VAL A 26 -22.29 -0.44 -13.35
N ALA A 27 -22.91 -0.99 -12.31
CA ALA A 27 -24.24 -0.58 -11.85
C ALA A 27 -24.29 0.92 -11.54
N GLN A 28 -23.28 1.44 -10.83
CA GLN A 28 -23.17 2.86 -10.56
C GLN A 28 -23.06 3.69 -11.86
N LYS A 29 -22.33 3.21 -12.87
CA LYS A 29 -22.11 3.95 -14.14
C LYS A 29 -23.41 4.12 -14.89
N ASN A 30 -24.14 3.01 -15.00
CA ASN A 30 -25.33 2.88 -15.81
C ASN A 30 -26.55 3.51 -15.12
N THR A 31 -26.73 3.24 -13.82
CA THR A 31 -27.98 3.59 -13.11
C THR A 31 -27.83 4.69 -12.04
N GLY A 32 -26.62 5.22 -11.83
CA GLY A 32 -26.38 6.22 -10.77
C GLY A 32 -26.05 5.60 -9.42
N HIS A 33 -25.87 6.41 -8.39
CA HIS A 33 -25.68 5.96 -7.00
C HIS A 33 -26.96 5.34 -6.42
N ARG A 34 -28.11 5.61 -7.04
CA ARG A 34 -29.38 4.96 -6.71
C ARG A 34 -29.39 3.44 -6.94
N TYR A 35 -28.38 2.88 -7.63
CA TYR A 35 -28.24 1.43 -7.79
C TYR A 35 -28.29 0.68 -6.44
N LEU A 36 -27.67 1.23 -5.39
CA LEU A 36 -27.63 0.60 -4.07
C LEU A 36 -29.02 0.53 -3.43
N VAL A 37 -29.81 1.59 -3.59
CA VAL A 37 -31.22 1.62 -3.15
C VAL A 37 -32.04 0.56 -3.88
N ASN A 38 -31.83 0.40 -5.19
CA ASN A 38 -32.53 -0.59 -6.00
C ASN A 38 -32.13 -2.02 -5.63
N VAL A 39 -30.85 -2.26 -5.35
CA VAL A 39 -30.35 -3.57 -4.90
C VAL A 39 -30.97 -3.93 -3.55
N ASN A 40 -30.96 -3.03 -2.57
CA ASN A 40 -31.57 -3.30 -1.26
C ASN A 40 -33.05 -3.65 -1.40
N LYS A 41 -33.82 -2.88 -2.19
CA LYS A 41 -35.24 -3.17 -2.45
C LYS A 41 -35.45 -4.56 -3.06
N LYS A 42 -34.62 -4.94 -4.04
CA LYS A 42 -34.71 -6.25 -4.70
C LYS A 42 -34.38 -7.41 -3.75
N LEU A 43 -33.53 -7.18 -2.76
CA LEU A 43 -33.18 -8.15 -1.73
C LEU A 43 -34.18 -8.17 -0.56
N GLY A 44 -35.28 -7.42 -0.64
CA GLY A 44 -36.23 -7.28 0.48
C GLY A 44 -35.68 -6.49 1.67
N LEU A 45 -34.54 -5.82 1.51
CA LEU A 45 -33.90 -5.03 2.55
C LEU A 45 -34.37 -3.58 2.50
N SER A 46 -34.54 -2.96 3.67
CA SER A 46 -34.80 -1.52 3.74
C SER A 46 -33.60 -0.75 3.20
N PRO A 47 -33.77 0.18 2.24
CA PRO A 47 -32.68 1.02 1.79
C PRO A 47 -32.16 1.98 2.86
N GLY A 48 -32.99 2.31 3.87
CA GLY A 48 -32.69 3.32 4.88
C GLY A 48 -32.81 4.76 4.36
N TYR A 49 -33.14 5.70 5.24
CA TYR A 49 -33.31 7.12 4.91
C TYR A 49 -31.98 7.76 4.45
N HIS A 50 -30.90 7.54 5.20
CA HIS A 50 -29.59 8.16 4.93
C HIS A 50 -29.00 7.70 3.60
N THR A 51 -29.08 6.41 3.27
CA THR A 51 -28.62 5.86 1.99
C THR A 51 -29.34 6.49 0.81
N GLN A 52 -30.66 6.65 0.92
CA GLN A 52 -31.47 7.27 -0.14
C GLN A 52 -31.12 8.75 -0.31
N ARG A 53 -30.98 9.49 0.79
CA ARG A 53 -30.57 10.91 0.77
C ARG A 53 -29.18 11.07 0.15
N LEU A 54 -28.22 10.25 0.55
CA LEU A 54 -26.86 10.27 0.02
C LEU A 54 -26.82 9.93 -1.47
N ALA A 55 -27.55 8.91 -1.90
CA ALA A 55 -27.64 8.52 -3.32
C ALA A 55 -28.16 9.68 -4.19
N ARG A 56 -29.22 10.38 -3.74
CA ARG A 56 -29.77 11.57 -4.43
C ARG A 56 -28.74 12.70 -4.53
N LEU A 57 -28.07 13.02 -3.42
CA LEU A 57 -27.03 14.06 -3.40
C LEU A 57 -25.88 13.74 -4.37
N ARG A 58 -25.42 12.49 -4.38
CA ARG A 58 -24.30 12.07 -5.25
C ARG A 58 -24.69 12.03 -6.72
N ASP A 59 -25.93 11.68 -7.04
CA ASP A 59 -26.43 11.73 -8.41
C ASP A 59 -26.65 13.18 -8.90
N TYR A 60 -27.11 14.08 -8.04
CA TYR A 60 -27.16 15.51 -8.33
C TYR A 60 -25.76 16.08 -8.65
N GLN A 61 -24.78 15.83 -7.78
CA GLN A 61 -23.39 16.28 -8.00
C GLN A 61 -22.80 15.71 -9.29
N ARG A 62 -23.05 14.42 -9.57
CA ARG A 62 -22.62 13.79 -10.80
C ARG A 62 -23.22 14.47 -12.03
N SER A 63 -24.52 14.79 -12.00
CA SER A 63 -25.19 15.49 -13.09
C SER A 63 -24.54 16.84 -13.35
N LYS A 64 -24.32 17.63 -12.29
CA LYS A 64 -23.62 18.92 -12.37
C LYS A 64 -22.22 18.78 -12.96
N GLN A 65 -21.44 17.79 -12.51
CA GLN A 65 -20.11 17.55 -13.06
C GLN A 65 -20.13 17.09 -14.52
N ARG A 66 -21.11 16.27 -14.93
CA ARG A 66 -21.27 15.87 -16.34
C ARG A 66 -21.58 17.06 -17.24
N ALA A 67 -22.48 17.94 -16.80
CA ALA A 67 -22.81 19.17 -17.51
C ALA A 67 -21.58 20.10 -17.62
N LEU A 68 -20.78 20.21 -16.57
CA LEU A 68 -19.51 20.97 -16.63
C LEU A 68 -18.49 20.30 -17.57
N ALA A 69 -18.41 18.97 -17.57
CA ALA A 69 -17.44 18.22 -18.35
C ALA A 69 -17.66 18.31 -19.87
N THR A 70 -18.87 18.61 -20.32
CA THR A 70 -19.19 18.81 -21.74
C THR A 70 -18.81 20.21 -22.24
N THR A 71 -18.61 21.17 -21.34
CA THR A 71 -18.27 22.55 -21.71
C THR A 71 -16.93 22.67 -22.44
N ARG A 72 -16.83 23.63 -23.37
CA ARG A 72 -15.58 23.93 -24.10
C ARG A 72 -14.46 24.32 -23.15
N ALA A 73 -14.76 25.12 -22.12
CA ALA A 73 -13.78 25.54 -21.12
C ALA A 73 -13.17 24.35 -20.36
N PHE A 74 -13.99 23.38 -19.96
CA PHE A 74 -13.51 22.17 -19.29
C PHE A 74 -12.66 21.31 -20.23
N LYS A 75 -13.10 21.11 -21.48
CA LYS A 75 -12.33 20.38 -22.50
C LYS A 75 -10.98 21.05 -22.77
N ARG A 76 -10.95 22.37 -22.91
CA ARG A 76 -9.73 23.17 -23.09
C ARG A 76 -8.77 22.99 -21.90
N LYS A 77 -9.25 23.17 -20.68
CA LYS A 77 -8.46 22.98 -19.45
C LYS A 77 -7.92 21.55 -19.32
N ARG A 78 -8.68 20.55 -19.77
CA ARG A 78 -8.21 19.15 -19.82
C ARG A 78 -7.06 18.97 -20.83
N LEU A 79 -7.14 19.56 -22.01
CA LEU A 79 -6.07 19.52 -23.02
C LEU A 79 -4.81 20.23 -22.51
N GLU A 80 -4.95 21.42 -21.92
CA GLU A 80 -3.84 22.15 -21.30
C GLU A 80 -3.14 21.32 -20.22
N LYS A 81 -3.92 20.68 -19.33
CA LYS A 81 -3.36 19.77 -18.30
C LYS A 81 -2.65 18.58 -18.93
N LYS A 82 -3.22 17.98 -19.98
CA LYS A 82 -2.60 16.87 -20.70
C LYS A 82 -1.27 17.30 -21.32
N ALA A 83 -1.21 18.47 -21.97
CA ALA A 83 0.01 19.02 -22.53
C ALA A 83 1.08 19.31 -21.47
N LYS A 84 0.69 19.92 -20.32
CA LYS A 84 1.59 20.14 -19.19
C LYS A 84 2.15 18.84 -18.62
N MET A 85 1.31 17.81 -18.47
CA MET A 85 1.73 16.49 -18.02
C MET A 85 2.70 15.84 -19.02
N HIS A 86 2.39 15.86 -20.32
CA HIS A 86 3.31 15.33 -21.35
C HIS A 86 4.66 16.07 -21.34
N LYS A 87 4.66 17.40 -21.22
CA LYS A 87 5.91 18.16 -21.11
C LYS A 87 6.72 17.76 -19.88
N LYS A 88 6.06 17.60 -18.72
CA LYS A 88 6.70 17.15 -17.48
C LYS A 88 7.25 15.73 -17.62
N LEU A 89 6.50 14.82 -18.23
CA LEU A 89 6.94 13.44 -18.47
C LEU A 89 8.13 13.39 -19.43
N ALA A 90 8.10 14.14 -20.54
CA ALA A 90 9.22 14.20 -21.47
C ALA A 90 10.49 14.73 -20.79
N SER A 91 10.39 15.78 -19.97
CA SER A 91 11.54 16.28 -19.20
C SER A 91 12.03 15.28 -18.14
N ALA A 92 11.12 14.52 -17.53
CA ALA A 92 11.44 13.47 -16.56
C ALA A 92 12.12 12.27 -17.26
N GLU A 93 11.58 11.79 -18.38
CA GLU A 93 12.14 10.72 -19.22
C GLU A 93 13.55 11.06 -19.73
N VAL A 94 13.78 12.29 -20.21
CA VAL A 94 15.13 12.74 -20.63
C VAL A 94 16.13 12.72 -19.46
N ARG A 95 15.68 13.07 -18.25
CA ARG A 95 16.53 13.14 -17.06
C ARG A 95 16.77 11.77 -16.42
N GLU A 96 15.75 10.92 -16.39
CA GLU A 96 15.73 9.63 -15.68
C GLU A 96 16.05 8.44 -16.61
N GLY A 97 16.11 8.65 -17.93
CA GLY A 97 16.53 7.65 -18.90
C GLY A 97 15.52 6.51 -19.10
N VAL A 98 16.04 5.31 -19.42
CA VAL A 98 15.26 4.13 -19.85
C VAL A 98 14.23 3.64 -18.82
N SER A 99 14.28 4.12 -17.57
CA SER A 99 13.36 3.74 -16.49
C SER A 99 11.90 4.17 -16.71
N TYR A 100 11.62 5.11 -17.62
CA TYR A 100 10.25 5.61 -17.88
C TYR A 100 9.79 5.50 -19.33
N GLN A 101 10.59 4.89 -20.20
CA GLN A 101 10.11 4.61 -21.55
C GLN A 101 8.87 3.72 -21.46
N THR A 102 7.75 4.18 -22.02
CA THR A 102 6.48 3.44 -21.97
C THR A 102 6.67 2.10 -22.67
N GLY A 103 6.56 0.98 -21.93
CA GLY A 103 6.83 -0.35 -22.47
C GLY A 103 8.29 -0.82 -22.36
N CYS A 104 9.18 -0.11 -21.64
CA CYS A 104 10.56 -0.57 -21.45
C CYS A 104 10.68 -1.93 -20.73
N SER A 105 9.68 -2.31 -19.93
CA SER A 105 9.58 -3.65 -19.33
C SER A 105 9.09 -4.72 -20.33
N LEU A 106 8.61 -4.33 -21.51
CA LEU A 106 8.11 -5.21 -22.56
C LEU A 106 9.14 -5.41 -23.69
N ASP A 107 10.04 -4.44 -23.90
CA ASP A 107 10.99 -4.42 -25.03
C ASP A 107 12.42 -4.88 -24.67
N ALA A 108 12.62 -5.50 -23.51
CA ALA A 108 13.82 -6.30 -23.28
C ALA A 108 13.53 -7.72 -23.79
N ALA A 109 14.36 -8.20 -24.72
CA ALA A 109 14.35 -9.57 -25.24
C ALA A 109 13.83 -10.54 -24.19
N ILE A 110 12.74 -11.23 -24.54
CA ILE A 110 11.99 -12.17 -23.70
C ILE A 110 12.98 -12.97 -22.84
N SER A 111 13.17 -12.52 -21.60
CA SER A 111 13.69 -13.39 -20.57
C SER A 111 12.56 -14.38 -20.34
N ASP A 112 12.87 -15.67 -20.49
CA ASP A 112 11.94 -16.76 -20.23
C ASP A 112 11.36 -16.70 -18.79
N ASP A 113 11.97 -15.88 -17.91
CA ASP A 113 11.51 -15.60 -16.54
C ASP A 113 10.21 -14.77 -16.49
N ILE A 114 9.73 -14.22 -17.61
CA ILE A 114 8.53 -13.33 -17.64
C ILE A 114 7.28 -14.07 -18.17
N GLN A 115 7.39 -15.29 -18.70
CA GLN A 115 6.22 -16.02 -19.20
C GLN A 115 5.33 -16.56 -18.07
N SER A 116 5.91 -16.86 -16.91
CA SER A 116 5.15 -17.29 -15.74
C SER A 116 5.87 -16.87 -14.47
N ILE A 117 5.12 -16.41 -13.47
CA ILE A 117 5.63 -16.35 -12.10
C ILE A 117 5.96 -17.79 -11.73
N PRO A 118 7.22 -18.16 -11.41
CA PRO A 118 7.52 -19.50 -10.97
C PRO A 118 6.62 -19.82 -9.79
N ALA A 119 5.97 -20.99 -9.83
CA ALA A 119 5.15 -21.44 -8.72
C ALA A 119 6.01 -21.30 -7.44
N PRO A 120 5.48 -20.68 -6.37
CA PRO A 120 6.24 -20.57 -5.15
C PRO A 120 6.69 -21.98 -4.76
N VAL A 121 7.96 -22.14 -4.40
CA VAL A 121 8.57 -23.44 -4.06
C VAL A 121 7.72 -24.19 -3.04
N ILE A 122 6.97 -23.44 -2.23
CA ILE A 122 5.91 -23.90 -1.35
C ILE A 122 4.66 -23.10 -1.70
N THR A 123 3.61 -23.76 -2.20
CA THR A 123 2.32 -23.11 -2.41
C THR A 123 1.72 -22.80 -1.04
N PRO A 124 1.50 -21.51 -0.68
CA PRO A 124 0.93 -21.20 0.63
C PRO A 124 -0.50 -21.72 0.68
N GLU A 125 -0.76 -22.62 1.63
CA GLU A 125 -2.10 -23.10 1.89
C GLU A 125 -2.89 -22.01 2.62
N TYR A 126 -3.96 -21.53 1.99
CA TYR A 126 -4.88 -20.58 2.62
C TYR A 126 -5.80 -21.36 3.55
N LEU A 127 -5.32 -21.62 4.76
CA LEU A 127 -6.15 -22.21 5.80
C LEU A 127 -7.09 -21.15 6.38
N PRO A 128 -8.40 -21.44 6.50
CA PRO A 128 -9.29 -20.62 7.29
C PRO A 128 -8.70 -20.44 8.69
N LEU A 129 -8.56 -19.19 9.13
CA LEU A 129 -8.23 -18.90 10.52
C LEU A 129 -9.42 -19.33 11.37
N GLU A 130 -9.27 -20.43 12.10
CA GLU A 130 -10.28 -20.86 13.07
C GLU A 130 -10.48 -19.73 14.10
N PRO A 131 -11.73 -19.38 14.47
CA PRO A 131 -12.00 -18.31 15.43
C PRO A 131 -11.29 -18.51 16.77
N LYS A 132 -11.06 -19.77 17.16
CA LYS A 132 -10.29 -20.12 18.35
C LYS A 132 -8.84 -19.65 18.25
N THR A 133 -8.20 -19.81 17.10
CA THR A 133 -6.83 -19.35 16.85
C THR A 133 -6.71 -17.84 16.97
N LEU A 134 -7.74 -17.09 16.58
CA LEU A 134 -7.75 -15.63 16.72
C LEU A 134 -7.89 -15.19 18.19
N ASN A 135 -8.67 -15.92 19.00
CA ASN A 135 -8.82 -15.65 20.43
C ASN A 135 -7.54 -15.97 21.21
N ASP A 136 -6.78 -16.98 20.75
CA ASP A 136 -5.50 -17.37 21.34
C ASP A 136 -4.32 -16.58 20.74
N SER A 137 -4.57 -15.69 19.76
CA SER A 137 -3.53 -14.88 19.12
C SER A 137 -3.18 -13.63 19.93
N CYS A 138 -1.88 -13.41 20.18
CA CYS A 138 -1.38 -12.18 20.77
C CYS A 138 -1.18 -11.10 19.69
N MET A 139 -1.85 -9.94 19.81
CA MET A 139 -1.59 -8.81 18.91
C MET A 139 -0.24 -8.17 19.25
N THR A 140 0.62 -8.03 18.25
CA THR A 140 1.93 -7.38 18.40
C THR A 140 2.03 -6.17 17.47
N TYR A 141 2.29 -5.01 18.07
CA TYR A 141 2.58 -3.77 17.36
C TYR A 141 4.10 -3.66 17.25
N PHE A 142 4.60 -3.35 16.05
CA PHE A 142 6.03 -3.17 15.85
C PHE A 142 6.29 -1.93 14.99
N ASP A 143 7.49 -1.39 15.15
CA ASP A 143 7.99 -0.28 14.37
C ASP A 143 9.48 -0.47 14.08
N VAL A 144 9.95 0.14 12.98
CA VAL A 144 11.31 -0.01 12.48
C VAL A 144 11.92 1.33 12.12
N GLU A 145 13.18 1.51 12.52
CA GLU A 145 14.00 2.61 12.05
C GLU A 145 14.97 2.10 10.98
N THR A 146 15.28 2.93 9.99
CA THR A 146 16.10 2.55 8.83
C THR A 146 17.24 3.52 8.57
N THR A 147 18.25 3.10 7.80
CA THR A 147 19.33 3.98 7.34
C THR A 147 18.87 5.10 6.41
N GLY A 148 17.63 5.04 5.90
CA GLY A 148 17.05 5.95 4.91
C GLY A 148 15.69 5.45 4.39
N LEU A 149 15.15 6.10 3.36
CA LEU A 149 13.85 5.75 2.74
C LEU A 149 13.98 4.96 1.42
N CYS A 150 15.21 4.68 0.97
CA CYS A 150 15.47 3.93 -0.25
C CYS A 150 15.23 2.43 -0.05
N ARG A 151 14.99 1.70 -1.15
CA ARG A 151 14.73 0.24 -1.11
C ARG A 151 15.91 -0.60 -0.62
N ASP A 152 17.12 -0.05 -0.68
CA ASP A 152 18.35 -0.67 -0.20
C ASP A 152 18.71 -0.24 1.23
N SER A 153 17.81 0.49 1.92
CA SER A 153 18.02 0.90 3.30
C SER A 153 18.01 -0.30 4.25
N HIS A 154 18.88 -0.27 5.26
CA HIS A 154 18.94 -1.32 6.27
C HIS A 154 18.10 -0.94 7.49
N ILE A 155 17.49 -1.92 8.13
CA ILE A 155 16.84 -1.75 9.44
C ILE A 155 17.95 -1.57 10.49
N ILE A 156 17.83 -0.51 11.31
CA ILE A 156 18.79 -0.13 12.36
C ILE A 156 18.19 -0.18 13.77
N GLN A 157 16.86 -0.26 13.89
CA GLN A 157 16.18 -0.56 15.14
C GLN A 157 14.90 -1.34 14.84
N LEU A 158 14.60 -2.33 15.68
CA LEU A 158 13.33 -3.04 15.68
C LEU A 158 12.74 -2.94 17.09
N SER A 159 11.55 -2.35 17.17
CA SER A 159 10.82 -2.21 18.43
C SER A 159 9.45 -2.87 18.31
N ALA A 160 8.99 -3.50 19.37
CA ALA A 160 7.65 -4.06 19.42
C ALA A 160 7.08 -4.07 20.83
N VAL A 161 5.75 -4.07 20.89
CA VAL A 161 4.97 -4.29 22.10
C VAL A 161 3.80 -5.20 21.78
N ASN A 162 3.63 -6.24 22.59
CA ASN A 162 2.49 -7.14 22.44
C ASN A 162 1.29 -6.66 23.26
N SER A 163 0.13 -7.30 23.09
CA SER A 163 -1.10 -6.98 23.82
C SER A 163 -1.01 -7.20 25.33
N GLN A 164 0.01 -7.96 25.77
CA GLN A 164 0.34 -8.23 27.17
C GLN A 164 1.38 -7.23 27.73
N ASN A 165 1.75 -6.19 26.96
CA ASN A 165 2.72 -5.16 27.31
C ASN A 165 4.18 -5.65 27.47
N THR A 166 4.51 -6.84 26.93
CA THR A 166 5.89 -7.30 26.75
C THR A 166 6.56 -6.44 25.68
N LYS A 167 7.69 -5.83 26.03
CA LYS A 167 8.43 -4.90 25.17
C LYS A 167 9.66 -5.55 24.58
N PHE A 168 9.87 -5.27 23.29
CA PHE A 168 11.07 -5.62 22.57
C PHE A 168 11.67 -4.35 21.97
N ASN A 169 12.98 -4.15 22.14
CA ASN A 169 13.72 -3.08 21.49
C ASN A 169 15.15 -3.55 21.26
N ARG A 170 15.58 -3.56 20.01
CA ARG A 170 16.95 -3.93 19.61
C ARG A 170 17.46 -3.01 18.53
N TYR A 171 18.68 -2.50 18.72
CA TYR A 171 19.45 -1.83 17.69
C TYR A 171 20.21 -2.83 16.82
N ILE A 172 20.25 -2.59 15.52
CA ILE A 172 20.80 -3.49 14.51
C ILE A 172 21.96 -2.81 13.82
N LYS A 173 23.09 -3.52 13.69
CA LYS A 173 24.28 -3.02 13.00
C LYS A 173 24.01 -2.91 11.50
N PRO A 174 24.10 -1.71 10.91
CA PRO A 174 23.95 -1.58 9.47
C PRO A 174 25.28 -1.86 8.75
N ALA A 175 25.20 -2.52 7.60
CA ALA A 175 26.31 -2.59 6.64
C ALA A 175 26.37 -1.38 5.68
N ARG A 176 25.47 -0.41 5.83
CA ARG A 176 25.41 0.84 5.05
C ARG A 176 25.42 2.04 5.99
N PRO A 177 25.96 3.20 5.57
CA PRO A 177 25.87 4.41 6.37
C PRO A 177 24.41 4.81 6.63
N ILE A 178 24.13 5.31 7.84
CA ILE A 178 22.87 5.99 8.14
C ILE A 178 22.93 7.36 7.47
N LEU A 179 21.95 7.69 6.63
CA LEU A 179 21.88 8.98 5.95
C LEU A 179 21.69 10.10 6.98
N PRO A 180 22.31 11.29 6.79
CA PRO A 180 22.19 12.40 7.74
C PRO A 180 20.75 12.76 8.11
N GLN A 181 19.85 12.73 7.13
CA GLN A 181 18.42 12.99 7.31
C GLN A 181 17.74 11.92 8.18
N ALA A 182 18.13 10.65 8.03
CA ALA A 182 17.62 9.57 8.88
C ALA A 182 18.15 9.71 10.32
N SER A 183 19.43 10.08 10.47
CA SER A 183 20.01 10.36 11.79
C SER A 183 19.34 11.55 12.50
N GLU A 184 18.95 12.59 11.76
CA GLU A 184 18.24 13.75 12.31
C GLU A 184 16.85 13.38 12.85
N VAL A 185 16.12 12.53 12.13
CA VAL A 185 14.78 12.09 12.52
C VAL A 185 14.82 11.08 13.67
N THR A 186 15.73 10.11 13.61
CA THR A 186 15.78 8.96 14.52
C THR A 186 16.70 9.17 15.72
N GLY A 187 17.61 10.16 15.65
CA GLY A 187 18.68 10.33 16.62
C GLY A 187 19.77 9.25 16.56
N LEU A 188 19.73 8.34 15.59
CA LEU A 188 20.66 7.21 15.47
C LEU A 188 21.90 7.55 14.63
N LYS A 189 23.07 7.14 15.11
CA LYS A 189 24.35 7.29 14.41
C LYS A 189 25.14 5.99 14.52
N PHE A 190 25.80 5.59 13.44
CA PHE A 190 26.71 4.45 13.43
C PHE A 190 28.12 4.92 13.07
N GLN A 191 29.04 4.90 14.03
CA GLN A 191 30.39 5.45 13.91
C GLN A 191 31.38 4.51 14.57
N ASN A 192 32.52 4.26 13.92
CA ASN A 192 33.60 3.41 14.43
C ASN A 192 33.11 2.02 14.91
N GLY A 193 32.18 1.41 14.18
CA GLY A 193 31.61 0.10 14.50
C GLY A 193 30.62 0.07 15.68
N LYS A 194 30.28 1.25 16.23
CA LYS A 194 29.40 1.43 17.38
C LYS A 194 28.14 2.20 17.00
N MET A 195 27.02 1.83 17.62
CA MET A 195 25.74 2.52 17.46
C MET A 195 25.55 3.52 18.59
N TYR A 196 25.00 4.69 18.27
CA TYR A 196 24.67 5.75 19.22
C TYR A 196 23.23 6.20 19.00
N HIS A 197 22.51 6.49 20.08
CA HIS A 197 21.19 7.12 20.06
C HIS A 197 21.27 8.39 20.91
N HIS A 198 21.05 9.56 20.29
CA HIS A 198 21.23 10.88 20.92
C HIS A 198 22.60 11.00 21.62
N ASP A 199 23.66 10.63 20.89
CA ASP A 199 25.06 10.66 21.32
C ASP A 199 25.42 9.75 22.51
N ARG A 200 24.51 8.85 22.91
CA ARG A 200 24.79 7.78 23.88
C ARG A 200 25.02 6.46 23.17
N GLU A 201 26.12 5.79 23.48
CA GLU A 201 26.41 4.47 22.93
C GLU A 201 25.31 3.48 23.33
N VAL A 202 24.80 2.72 22.36
CA VAL A 202 23.79 1.68 22.56
C VAL A 202 24.29 0.35 22.03
N GLN A 203 23.92 -0.73 22.71
CA GLN A 203 24.27 -2.07 22.27
C GLN A 203 23.53 -2.41 20.97
N SER A 204 24.29 -2.82 19.95
CA SER A 204 23.76 -3.25 18.66
C SER A 204 24.17 -4.67 18.33
N ILE A 205 23.30 -5.40 17.64
CA ILE A 205 23.50 -6.80 17.23
C ILE A 205 23.38 -6.95 15.71
N GLY A 206 23.83 -8.08 15.17
CA GLY A 206 23.63 -8.40 13.76
C GLY A 206 22.17 -8.72 13.46
N ILE A 207 21.73 -8.44 12.23
CA ILE A 207 20.34 -8.67 11.79
C ILE A 207 19.83 -10.11 12.02
N PRO A 208 20.63 -11.19 11.84
CA PRO A 208 20.12 -12.53 12.08
C PRO A 208 19.78 -12.78 13.55
N ASN A 209 20.58 -12.24 14.47
CA ASN A 209 20.33 -12.37 15.91
C ASN A 209 19.15 -11.51 16.35
N ALA A 210 18.96 -10.34 15.75
CA ALA A 210 17.80 -9.50 16.03
C ALA A 210 16.49 -10.20 15.66
N PHE A 211 16.44 -10.84 14.48
CA PHE A 211 15.25 -11.60 14.08
C PHE A 211 15.06 -12.87 14.89
N LYS A 212 16.13 -13.57 15.30
CA LYS A 212 16.01 -14.70 16.24
C LYS A 212 15.39 -14.26 17.57
N HIS A 213 15.86 -13.15 18.14
CA HIS A 213 15.30 -12.61 19.38
C HIS A 213 13.87 -12.10 19.21
N PHE A 214 13.55 -11.54 18.04
CA PHE A 214 12.19 -11.10 17.73
C PHE A 214 11.24 -12.29 17.57
N TYR A 215 11.69 -13.35 16.92
CA TYR A 215 10.92 -14.58 16.76
C TYR A 215 10.64 -15.26 18.11
N SER A 216 11.61 -15.29 19.03
CA SER A 216 11.38 -15.81 20.38
C SER A 216 10.38 -15.00 21.21
N LEU A 217 10.18 -13.70 20.91
CA LEU A 217 9.10 -12.92 21.54
C LEU A 217 7.73 -13.47 21.13
N SER A 218 7.59 -13.89 19.87
CA SER A 218 6.34 -14.43 19.33
C SER A 218 6.04 -15.85 19.83
N GLU A 219 7.07 -16.63 20.19
CA GLU A 219 6.92 -17.99 20.71
C GLU A 219 6.69 -18.07 22.22
N MET A 220 7.00 -17.02 22.99
CA MET A 220 6.69 -16.99 24.44
C MET A 220 5.20 -16.86 24.74
N ASP A 221 4.39 -16.50 23.73
CA ASP A 221 2.95 -16.27 23.85
C ASP A 221 2.09 -17.30 23.08
N SER A 222 2.70 -18.40 22.60
CA SER A 222 2.01 -19.53 21.94
C SER A 222 1.98 -20.76 22.86
#